data_AF-A0A929A3Q1-F1
#
_entry.id   AF-A0A929A3Q1-F1
#
_cell.length_a   1.000
_cell.length_b   1.000
_cell.length_c   1.000
_cell.angle_alpha   90.00
_cell.angle_beta   90.00
_cell.angle_gamma   90.00
#
_symmetry.space_group_name_H-M   'P 1'
#
loop_
_entity.id
_entity.type
_entity.pdbx_description
1 polymer ?
#
loop_
_entity_poly.entity_id
_entity_poly.type
_entity_poly.pdbx_seq_one_letter_code
_entity_poly.pdbx_strand_id
1 'polypeptide(L)'
;MELARNSRPVRGFIRHKAKVQILESQDMDDVCPTVDEDLIRELTTTLLTSERGDAAYRSYPDRETADAVENQFATEIAEAYQRIKQQAASAAVQRLNQLFNG
;
A
#
# COMPACT_ATOMS: atom_id res chain seq x y z
N MET A 1 -1.14 37.45 -9.37
CA MET A 1 -0.89 36.18 -10.07
C MET A 1 -0.60 35.13 -9.01
N GLU A 2 -1.59 34.32 -8.65
CA GLU A 2 -1.32 33.10 -7.89
C GLU A 2 -0.65 32.10 -8.83
N LEU A 3 0.58 31.71 -8.51
CA LEU A 3 1.18 30.52 -9.10
C LEU A 3 0.34 29.35 -8.57
N ALA A 4 -0.55 28.81 -9.39
CA ALA A 4 -1.17 27.52 -9.12
C ALA A 4 -0.02 26.54 -8.81
N ARG A 5 0.16 26.23 -7.53
CA ARG A 5 1.26 25.39 -7.07
C ARG A 5 0.88 23.97 -7.43
N ASN A 6 1.13 23.62 -8.69
CA ASN A 6 0.96 22.27 -9.19
C ASN A 6 1.65 21.31 -8.23
N SER A 7 0.84 20.48 -7.57
CA SER A 7 1.32 19.52 -6.58
C SER A 7 1.36 18.14 -7.21
N ARG A 8 2.30 17.30 -6.79
CA ARG A 8 2.42 15.92 -7.27
C ARG A 8 2.27 14.98 -6.10
N PRO A 9 1.61 13.84 -6.28
CA PRO A 9 1.64 12.76 -5.30
C PRO A 9 3.09 12.36 -5.02
N VAL A 10 3.43 12.24 -3.75
CA VAL A 10 4.76 11.82 -3.30
C VAL A 10 4.71 10.34 -2.98
N ARG A 11 5.42 9.52 -3.75
CA ARG A 11 5.45 8.05 -3.58
C ARG A 11 5.91 7.61 -2.19
N GLY A 12 6.83 8.37 -1.60
CA GLY A 12 7.26 8.16 -0.21
C GLY A 12 6.10 8.31 0.78
N PHE A 13 5.20 9.26 0.55
CA PHE A 13 4.00 9.44 1.36
C PHE A 13 2.95 8.37 1.10
N ILE A 14 2.77 7.94 -0.15
CA ILE A 14 1.90 6.78 -0.46
C ILE A 14 2.31 5.56 0.37
N ARG A 15 3.61 5.20 0.34
CA ARG A 15 4.14 4.07 1.10
C ARG A 15 4.00 4.27 2.61
N HIS A 16 4.32 5.46 3.11
CA HIS A 16 4.20 5.77 4.53
C HIS A 16 2.75 5.66 5.01
N LYS A 17 1.80 6.26 4.29
CA LYS A 17 0.37 6.21 4.58
C LYS A 17 -0.15 4.77 4.55
N ALA A 18 0.26 3.97 3.56
CA ALA A 18 -0.12 2.55 3.48
C ALA A 18 0.35 1.78 4.73
N LYS A 19 1.61 1.99 5.14
CA LYS A 19 2.17 1.37 6.35
C LYS A 19 1.40 1.77 7.61
N VAL A 20 1.06 3.05 7.75
CA VAL A 20 0.26 3.54 8.88
C VAL A 20 -1.11 2.84 8.91
N GLN A 21 -1.82 2.79 7.79
CA GLN A 21 -3.12 2.10 7.71
C GLN A 21 -3.00 0.61 8.06
N ILE A 22 -1.94 -0.07 7.61
CA ILE A 22 -1.68 -1.47 7.97
C ILE A 22 -1.47 -1.63 9.47
N LEU A 23 -0.65 -0.78 10.09
CA LEU A 23 -0.40 -0.80 11.53
C LEU A 23 -1.68 -0.54 12.34
N GLU A 24 -2.46 0.46 11.94
CA GLU A 24 -3.74 0.80 12.59
C GLU A 24 -4.78 -0.32 12.46
N SER A 25 -4.69 -1.13 11.42
CA SER A 25 -5.60 -2.25 11.18
C SER A 25 -5.23 -3.54 11.89
N GLN A 26 -4.04 -3.62 12.48
CA GLN A 26 -3.60 -4.77 13.26
C GLN A 26 -4.01 -4.54 14.71
N ASP A 27 -4.77 -5.48 15.28
CA ASP A 27 -5.22 -5.41 16.67
C ASP A 27 -4.01 -5.24 17.61
N MET A 28 -4.15 -4.34 18.58
CA MET A 28 -3.11 -3.94 19.54
C MET A 28 -2.66 -5.07 20.49
N ASP A 29 -3.24 -6.26 20.37
CA ASP A 29 -2.94 -7.43 21.20
C ASP A 29 -1.64 -8.15 20.78
N ASP A 30 -1.10 -7.87 19.59
CA ASP A 30 0.16 -8.47 19.16
C ASP A 30 1.35 -7.60 19.61
N VAL A 31 2.31 -8.24 20.28
CA VAL A 31 3.50 -7.59 20.85
C VAL A 31 4.37 -7.07 19.69
N CYS A 32 4.14 -5.81 19.31
CA CYS A 32 4.77 -5.12 18.19
C CYS A 32 4.43 -5.72 16.82
N PRO A 33 3.35 -5.23 16.15
CA PRO A 33 3.04 -5.62 14.77
C PRO A 33 4.25 -5.38 13.86
N THR A 34 4.88 -6.48 13.42
CA THR A 34 5.98 -6.42 12.45
C THR A 34 5.38 -6.36 11.06
N VAL A 35 5.50 -5.19 10.44
CA VAL A 35 5.08 -4.97 9.07
C VAL A 35 6.14 -5.53 8.12
N ASP A 36 5.71 -6.33 7.14
CA ASP A 36 6.57 -6.82 6.08
C ASP A 36 6.86 -5.68 5.07
N GLU A 37 7.98 -5.01 5.27
CA GLU A 37 8.43 -3.88 4.45
C GLU A 37 8.76 -4.27 3.00
N ASP A 38 9.21 -5.51 2.79
CA ASP A 38 9.54 -6.00 1.46
C ASP A 38 8.26 -6.20 0.65
N LEU A 39 7.22 -6.77 1.27
CA LEU A 39 5.90 -6.90 0.66
C LEU A 39 5.28 -5.53 0.36
N ILE A 40 5.35 -4.56 1.27
CA ILE A 40 4.87 -3.20 1.00
C ILE A 40 5.62 -2.57 -0.19
N ARG A 41 6.95 -2.73 -0.25
CA ARG A 41 7.76 -2.21 -1.36
C ARG A 41 7.36 -2.85 -2.69
N GLU A 42 7.14 -4.15 -2.71
CA GLU A 42 6.70 -4.89 -3.89
C GLU A 42 5.31 -4.42 -4.34
N LEU A 43 4.33 -4.37 -3.44
CA LEU A 43 2.98 -3.88 -3.73
C LEU A 43 2.99 -2.45 -4.27
N THR A 44 3.77 -1.57 -3.64
CA THR A 44 3.93 -0.18 -4.11
C THR A 44 4.50 -0.15 -5.52
N THR A 45 5.53 -0.94 -5.80
CA THR A 45 6.19 -0.97 -7.12
C THR A 45 5.23 -1.49 -8.19
N THR A 46 4.56 -2.61 -7.92
CA THR A 46 3.59 -3.24 -8.83
C THR A 46 2.43 -2.30 -9.14
N LEU A 47 1.86 -1.64 -8.12
CA LEU A 47 0.73 -0.74 -8.32
C LEU A 47 1.13 0.51 -9.11
N LEU A 48 2.29 1.10 -8.79
CA LEU A 48 2.79 2.32 -9.44
C LEU A 48 3.40 2.11 -10.83
N THR A 49 3.61 0.86 -11.26
CA THR A 49 4.06 0.51 -12.61
C THR A 49 2.93 0.02 -13.52
N SER A 50 1.75 -0.24 -12.95
CA SER A 50 0.53 -0.57 -13.71
C SER A 50 -0.03 0.66 -14.44
N GLU A 51 -0.95 0.45 -15.40
CA GLU A 51 -1.69 1.54 -16.06
C GLU A 51 -2.43 2.46 -15.07
N ARG A 52 -2.80 1.93 -13.89
CA ARG A 52 -3.43 2.70 -12.82
C ARG A 52 -2.43 3.62 -12.11
N GLY A 53 -1.14 3.26 -12.14
CA GLY A 53 -0.05 3.99 -11.54
C GLY A 53 0.14 5.40 -12.09
N ASP A 54 -0.28 5.67 -13.33
CA ASP A 54 -0.17 6.97 -14.02
C ASP A 54 -0.63 8.15 -13.16
N ALA A 55 -1.70 7.98 -12.38
CA ALA A 55 -2.22 9.03 -11.51
C ALA A 55 -1.18 9.51 -10.46
N ALA A 56 -0.31 8.63 -9.98
CA ALA A 56 0.76 8.98 -9.04
C ALA A 56 1.89 9.83 -9.66
N TYR A 57 1.90 9.99 -10.98
CA TYR A 57 2.92 10.75 -11.72
C TYR A 57 2.37 12.06 -12.30
N ARG A 58 1.04 12.26 -12.25
CA ARG A 58 0.38 13.45 -12.76
C ARG A 58 0.56 14.63 -11.80
N SER A 59 0.50 15.83 -12.36
CA SER A 59 0.47 17.07 -11.59
C SER A 59 -0.99 17.48 -11.39
N TYR A 60 -1.32 17.89 -10.18
CA TYR A 60 -2.66 18.29 -9.77
C TYR A 60 -2.70 19.77 -9.41
N PRO A 61 -3.87 20.42 -9.53
CA PRO A 61 -4.01 21.87 -9.33
C PRO A 61 -3.59 22.34 -7.93
N ASP A 62 -3.76 21.48 -6.93
CA ASP A 62 -3.52 21.76 -5.52
C ASP A 62 -3.00 20.53 -4.76
N ARG A 63 -2.53 20.76 -3.53
CA ARG A 63 -1.99 19.72 -2.64
C ARG A 63 -3.06 18.76 -2.15
N GLU A 64 -4.31 19.22 -1.99
CA GLU A 64 -5.43 18.42 -1.47
C GLU A 64 -5.79 17.30 -2.46
N THR A 65 -5.87 17.63 -3.74
CA THR A 65 -6.13 16.67 -4.81
C THR A 65 -4.98 15.67 -4.95
N ALA A 66 -3.73 16.14 -4.86
CA ALA A 66 -2.57 15.24 -4.83
C ALA A 66 -2.60 14.34 -3.57
N ASP A 67 -3.07 14.85 -2.43
CA ASP A 67 -3.20 14.07 -1.19
C ASP A 67 -4.27 12.99 -1.29
N ALA A 68 -5.42 13.30 -1.89
CA ALA A 68 -6.48 12.33 -2.14
C ALA A 68 -5.99 11.16 -3.01
N VAL A 69 -5.20 11.45 -4.04
CA VAL A 69 -4.55 10.42 -4.87
C VAL A 69 -3.57 9.61 -4.04
N GLU A 70 -2.75 10.25 -3.20
CA GLU A 70 -1.86 9.52 -2.30
C GLU A 70 -2.62 8.57 -1.35
N ASN A 71 -3.75 9.03 -0.80
CA ASN A 71 -4.59 8.26 0.11
C ASN A 71 -5.24 7.08 -0.61
N GLN A 72 -5.71 7.28 -1.84
CA GLN A 72 -6.27 6.21 -2.65
C GLN A 72 -5.24 5.07 -2.86
N PHE A 73 -4.04 5.40 -3.34
CA PHE A 73 -3.00 4.40 -3.53
C PHE A 73 -2.59 3.73 -2.22
N ALA A 74 -2.52 4.49 -1.12
CA ALA A 74 -2.19 3.95 0.18
C ALA A 74 -3.20 2.90 0.65
N THR A 75 -4.50 3.17 0.45
CA THR A 75 -5.58 2.24 0.79
C THR A 75 -5.54 1.00 -0.10
N GLU A 76 -5.33 1.14 -1.40
CA GLU A 76 -5.19 -0.01 -2.31
C GLU A 76 -4.03 -0.94 -1.89
N ILE A 77 -2.90 -0.36 -1.47
CA ILE A 77 -1.74 -1.12 -0.96
C ILE A 77 -2.10 -1.81 0.37
N ALA A 78 -2.72 -1.11 1.31
CA ALA A 78 -3.09 -1.66 2.61
C ALA A 78 -4.07 -2.84 2.48
N GLU A 79 -5.10 -2.70 1.63
CA GLU A 79 -6.05 -3.77 1.36
C GLU A 79 -5.38 -4.98 0.69
N ALA A 80 -4.51 -4.75 -0.30
CA ALA A 80 -3.79 -5.82 -0.97
C ALA A 80 -2.88 -6.57 0.02
N TYR A 81 -2.16 -5.84 0.87
CA TYR A 81 -1.34 -6.41 1.94
C TYR A 81 -2.17 -7.32 2.85
N GLN A 82 -3.30 -6.82 3.37
CA GLN A 82 -4.17 -7.61 4.25
C GLN A 82 -4.69 -8.88 3.56
N ARG A 83 -5.17 -8.77 2.32
CA ARG A 83 -5.66 -9.94 1.55
C ARG A 83 -4.57 -10.99 1.39
N ILE A 84 -3.34 -10.59 1.05
CA ILE A 84 -2.21 -11.52 0.91
C ILE A 84 -1.89 -12.20 2.24
N LYS A 85 -1.82 -11.44 3.35
CA LYS A 85 -1.55 -12.01 4.67
C LYS A 85 -2.64 -12.98 5.12
N GLN A 86 -3.92 -12.65 4.88
CA GLN A 86 -5.05 -13.53 5.19
C GLN A 86 -5.05 -14.80 4.33
N GLN A 87 -4.75 -14.69 3.03
CA GLN A 87 -4.65 -15.85 2.14
C GLN A 87 -3.49 -16.77 2.52
N ALA A 88 -2.33 -16.22 2.89
CA ALA A 88 -1.19 -16.98 3.38
C ALA A 88 -1.49 -17.71 4.71
N ALA A 89 -2.33 -17.11 5.56
CA ALA A 89 -2.82 -17.72 6.78
C ALA A 89 -3.91 -18.79 6.54
N SER A 90 -4.45 -18.90 5.32
CA SER A 90 -5.52 -19.87 5.04
C SER A 90 -5.01 -21.31 5.13
N ALA A 91 -5.81 -22.18 5.76
CA ALA A 91 -5.47 -23.60 5.95
C ALA A 91 -5.23 -24.34 4.62
N ALA A 92 -5.89 -23.92 3.54
CA ALA A 92 -5.70 -24.48 2.21
C ALA A 92 -4.29 -24.20 1.66
N VAL A 93 -3.82 -22.94 1.76
CA VAL A 93 -2.47 -22.55 1.32
C VAL A 93 -1.41 -23.20 2.20
N GLN A 94 -1.63 -23.29 3.51
CA GLN A 94 -0.70 -23.99 4.41
C GLN A 94 -0.55 -25.47 4.08
N ARG A 95 -1.66 -26.18 3.81
CA ARG A 95 -1.62 -27.59 3.37
C ARG A 95 -0.93 -27.74 2.02
N LEU A 96 -1.18 -26.82 1.09
CA LEU A 96 -0.52 -26.84 -0.22
C LEU A 96 0.99 -26.66 -0.09
N ASN A 97 1.42 -25.68 0.72
CA ASN A 97 2.84 -25.45 1.00
C ASN A 97 3.52 -26.64 1.67
N GLN A 98 2.81 -27.41 2.50
CA GLN A 98 3.33 -28.65 3.10
C GLN A 98 3.50 -29.80 2.08
N LEU A 99 2.67 -29.84 1.03
CA LEU A 99 2.78 -30.86 -0.02
C LEU A 99 3.90 -30.57 -1.01
N PHE A 100 4.28 -29.30 -1.20
CA PHE A 100 5.31 -28.90 -2.16
C PHE A 100 6.69 -28.62 -1.52
N ASN A 101 6.75 -28.44 -0.20
CA ASN A 101 8.00 -28.26 0.55
C ASN A 101 8.33 -29.44 1.49
N GLY A 102 7.62 -30.57 1.37
CA GLY A 102 7.81 -31.80 2.14
C GLY A 102 8.66 -32.84 1.43
#